data_AF-A0AAW1KY22-F1
#
_entry.id   AF-A0AAW1KY22-F1
#
_cell.length_a   1.000
_cell.length_b   1.000
_cell.length_c   1.000
_cell.angle_alpha   90.00
_cell.angle_beta   90.00
_cell.angle_gamma   90.00
#
_symmetry.space_group_name_H-M   'P 1'
#
loop_
_entity.id
_entity.type
_entity.pdbx_description
1 polymer ?
#
loop_
_entity_poly.entity_id
_entity_poly.type
_entity_poly.pdbx_seq_one_letter_code
_entity_poly.pdbx_strand_id
1 'polypeptide(L)'
;MELNALNKQLVPFEGTSFLNSVSGSPNVIGIPTDGVPHCSEHLKPSIGKTFATLDEGLDFYKEYVKICGFSARLDSSKINKGVVTHKQCVCSKQGESKHEGVKRKRAVTRVGCEAKVNFRRLGTWEYEIYEFVEHHKHPMVTPDTMIHLKSSRNLNLVHKKMIMDNSRINQGPVKSFRMFKEYVRGYKNVGASLEDFK
;
A
#
# COMPACT_ATOMS: atom_id res chain seq x y z
N MET A 1 54.67 5.59 18.10
CA MET A 1 53.54 4.90 18.75
C MET A 1 52.49 5.96 19.04
N GLU A 2 51.71 6.30 18.03
CA GLU A 2 50.67 7.33 18.08
C GLU A 2 49.38 6.74 18.66
N LEU A 3 48.86 7.38 19.71
CA LEU A 3 47.50 7.19 20.20
C LEU A 3 46.66 8.37 19.72
N ASN A 4 45.99 8.20 18.58
CA ASN A 4 44.97 9.12 18.08
C ASN A 4 43.64 8.89 18.80
N ALA A 5 43.39 9.65 19.87
CA ALA A 5 42.06 9.81 20.45
C ALA A 5 41.29 10.89 19.68
N LEU A 6 40.65 10.48 18.58
CA LEU A 6 39.80 11.36 17.77
C LEU A 6 38.41 11.45 18.42
N ASN A 7 38.27 12.53 19.18
CA ASN A 7 37.04 13.20 19.56
C ASN A 7 36.04 13.28 18.37
N LYS A 8 34.87 12.65 18.50
CA LYS A 8 33.68 13.04 17.74
C LYS A 8 32.53 13.17 18.72
N GLN A 9 32.19 14.42 18.99
CA GLN A 9 31.00 14.89 19.68
C GLN A 9 29.77 14.09 19.24
N LEU A 10 29.05 13.58 20.23
CA LEU A 10 27.62 13.35 20.15
C LEU A 10 26.98 14.72 19.90
N VAL A 11 26.50 14.95 18.67
CA VAL A 11 25.55 16.03 18.41
C VAL A 11 24.18 15.59 18.94
N PRO A 12 23.54 16.36 19.83
CA PRO A 12 22.14 16.15 20.15
C PRO A 12 21.33 16.42 18.89
N PHE A 13 20.50 15.47 18.46
CA PHE A 13 19.50 15.74 17.44
C PHE A 13 18.42 16.60 18.08
N GLU A 14 18.56 17.92 17.94
CA GLU A 14 17.54 18.87 18.32
C GLU A 14 16.25 18.54 17.57
N GLY A 15 15.20 18.26 18.35
CA GLY A 15 13.85 18.13 17.84
C GLY A 15 13.43 19.49 17.28
N THR A 16 13.31 19.57 15.97
CA THR A 16 12.61 20.69 15.34
C THR A 16 11.11 20.50 15.52
N SER A 17 10.60 21.10 16.60
CA SER A 17 9.21 21.46 16.75
C SER A 17 8.85 22.52 15.70
N PHE A 18 8.28 22.09 14.57
CA PHE A 18 7.46 22.96 13.74
C PHE A 18 5.99 22.64 14.02
N LEU A 19 5.49 23.14 15.15
CA LEU A 19 4.10 23.54 15.28
C LEU A 19 4.06 25.01 14.89
N ASN A 20 3.73 25.29 13.63
CA ASN A 20 3.18 26.58 13.26
C ASN A 20 1.80 26.33 12.63
N SER A 21 0.83 26.92 13.29
CA SER A 21 -0.59 26.91 13.03
C SER A 21 -0.90 27.33 11.59
N VAL A 22 -1.53 26.44 10.84
CA VAL A 22 -2.50 26.83 9.81
C VAL A 22 -3.83 26.22 10.22
N SER A 23 -4.73 27.10 10.68
CA SER A 23 -6.15 26.83 10.83
C SER A 23 -6.73 26.36 9.51
N GLY A 24 -7.02 25.07 9.42
CA GLY A 24 -7.60 24.43 8.24
C GLY A 24 -7.56 22.92 8.41
N SER A 25 -8.56 22.36 9.10
CA SER A 25 -8.76 20.92 9.21
C SER A 25 -8.79 20.28 7.82
N PRO A 26 -7.85 19.38 7.46
CA PRO A 26 -8.00 18.62 6.22
C PRO A 26 -8.88 17.40 6.52
N ASN A 27 -10.15 17.55 6.14
CA ASN A 27 -11.10 16.50 5.76
C ASN A 27 -11.07 15.18 6.55
N VAL A 28 -12.00 15.09 7.51
CA VAL A 28 -12.57 13.82 7.95
C VAL A 28 -13.34 13.22 6.76
N ILE A 29 -12.70 12.35 5.97
CA ILE A 29 -13.40 11.59 4.93
C ILE A 29 -14.27 10.54 5.64
N GLY A 30 -15.57 10.84 5.74
CA GLY A 30 -16.58 10.00 6.34
C GLY A 30 -16.72 8.64 5.65
N ILE A 31 -17.17 7.65 6.42
CA ILE A 31 -17.48 6.29 5.98
C ILE A 31 -18.64 6.36 4.97
N PRO A 32 -18.48 5.97 3.69
CA PRO A 32 -19.60 5.88 2.77
C PRO A 32 -20.38 4.59 3.03
N THR A 33 -21.68 4.70 3.33
CA THR A 33 -22.64 3.59 3.40
C THR A 33 -22.95 2.99 2.02
N ASP A 34 -22.55 3.67 0.95
CA ASP A 34 -23.05 3.43 -0.41
C ASP A 34 -22.02 2.70 -1.29
N GLY A 35 -20.90 2.25 -0.71
CA GLY A 35 -19.88 1.48 -1.41
C GLY A 35 -19.04 2.27 -2.42
N VAL A 36 -19.28 3.57 -2.57
CA VAL A 36 -18.53 4.47 -3.46
C VAL A 36 -17.41 5.16 -2.67
N PRO A 37 -16.14 5.09 -3.11
CA PRO A 37 -15.06 5.80 -2.44
C PRO A 37 -15.23 7.32 -2.53
N HIS A 38 -14.93 8.03 -1.44
CA HIS A 38 -14.93 9.49 -1.44
C HIS A 38 -13.54 10.01 -1.80
N CYS A 39 -13.42 10.58 -3.00
CA CYS A 39 -12.19 11.22 -3.47
C CYS A 39 -12.52 12.41 -4.38
N SER A 40 -11.54 13.30 -4.57
CA SER A 40 -11.66 14.40 -5.53
C SER A 40 -11.82 13.90 -6.97
N GLU A 41 -12.67 14.56 -7.75
CA GLU A 41 -12.97 14.18 -9.15
C GLU A 41 -11.72 14.04 -10.04
N HIS A 42 -10.69 14.87 -9.85
CA HIS A 42 -9.46 14.82 -10.65
C HIS A 42 -8.61 13.55 -10.40
N LEU A 43 -8.83 12.86 -9.28
CA LEU A 43 -8.17 11.60 -8.93
C LEU A 43 -8.99 10.39 -9.37
N LYS A 44 -10.24 10.60 -9.77
CA LYS A 44 -11.17 9.55 -10.11
C LYS A 44 -10.86 8.99 -11.50
N PRO A 45 -10.76 7.67 -11.66
CA PRO A 45 -10.67 7.04 -12.97
C PRO A 45 -11.92 7.35 -13.80
N SER A 46 -11.73 7.77 -15.04
CA SER A 46 -12.81 7.99 -16.00
C SER A 46 -12.59 7.17 -17.26
N ILE A 47 -13.68 6.65 -17.82
CA ILE A 47 -13.64 5.93 -19.09
C ILE A 47 -13.18 6.90 -20.19
N GLY A 48 -12.26 6.46 -21.03
CA GLY A 48 -11.63 7.25 -22.09
C GLY A 48 -10.40 8.06 -21.66
N LYS A 49 -10.04 8.06 -20.36
CA LYS A 49 -8.79 8.67 -19.92
C LYS A 49 -7.59 7.90 -20.48
N THR A 50 -6.68 8.61 -21.15
CA THR A 50 -5.49 8.05 -21.81
C THR A 50 -4.21 8.29 -21.01
N PHE A 51 -3.22 7.43 -21.25
CA PHE A 51 -1.89 7.42 -20.65
C PHE A 51 -0.85 7.06 -21.71
N ALA A 52 0.36 7.62 -21.61
CA ALA A 52 1.43 7.35 -22.57
C ALA A 52 2.05 5.96 -22.37
N THR A 53 1.92 5.40 -21.17
CA THR A 53 2.35 4.03 -20.86
C THR A 53 1.34 3.32 -19.98
N LEU A 54 1.38 1.98 -19.96
CA LEU A 54 0.57 1.20 -19.04
C LEU A 54 0.95 1.50 -17.58
N ASP A 55 2.25 1.69 -17.30
CA ASP A 55 2.75 1.92 -15.95
C ASP A 55 2.22 3.24 -15.36
N GLU A 56 2.15 4.31 -16.17
CA GLU A 56 1.50 5.57 -15.76
C GLU A 56 0.03 5.36 -15.38
N GLY A 57 -0.73 4.61 -16.19
CA GLY A 57 -2.13 4.30 -15.87
C GLY A 57 -2.27 3.48 -14.59
N LEU A 58 -1.35 2.53 -14.37
CA LEU A 58 -1.29 1.74 -13.14
C LEU A 58 -0.95 2.60 -11.92
N ASP A 59 -0.01 3.53 -12.04
CA ASP A 59 0.40 4.42 -10.96
C ASP A 59 -0.71 5.41 -10.60
N PHE A 60 -1.39 5.97 -11.60
CA PHE A 60 -2.61 6.76 -11.41
C PHE A 60 -3.66 5.98 -10.61
N TYR A 61 -3.93 4.72 -10.96
CA TYR A 61 -4.89 3.91 -10.22
C TYR A 61 -4.40 3.55 -8.81
N LYS A 62 -3.08 3.32 -8.61
CA LYS A 62 -2.52 3.08 -7.27
C LYS A 62 -2.74 4.28 -6.35
N GLU A 63 -2.60 5.50 -6.88
CA GLU A 63 -2.85 6.72 -6.12
C GLU A 63 -4.33 6.83 -5.73
N TYR A 64 -5.24 6.61 -6.68
CA TYR A 64 -6.68 6.54 -6.42
C TYR A 64 -7.01 5.55 -5.29
N VAL A 65 -6.52 4.31 -5.40
CA VAL A 65 -6.73 3.23 -4.42
C VAL A 65 -6.22 3.63 -3.03
N LYS A 66 -5.06 4.29 -2.95
CA LYS A 66 -4.44 4.74 -1.70
C LYS A 66 -5.28 5.82 -1.03
N ILE A 67 -5.71 6.83 -1.78
CA ILE A 67 -6.51 7.95 -1.26
C ILE A 67 -7.89 7.47 -0.82
N CYS A 68 -8.49 6.59 -1.60
CA CYS A 68 -9.79 5.99 -1.34
C CYS A 68 -9.78 4.95 -0.21
N GLY A 69 -8.61 4.53 0.27
CA GLY A 69 -8.51 3.62 1.41
C GLY A 69 -8.94 2.19 1.10
N PHE A 70 -8.63 1.67 -0.07
CA PHE A 70 -8.79 0.24 -0.33
C PHE A 70 -7.51 -0.38 -0.86
N SER A 71 -7.56 -1.67 -1.17
CA SER A 71 -6.45 -2.38 -1.78
C SER A 71 -6.89 -2.94 -3.12
N ALA A 72 -6.06 -2.74 -4.13
CA ALA A 72 -6.21 -3.35 -5.43
C ALA A 72 -5.08 -4.34 -5.71
N ARG A 73 -5.32 -5.26 -6.64
CA ARG A 73 -4.33 -6.21 -7.15
C ARG A 73 -4.39 -6.20 -8.68
N LEU A 74 -3.23 -6.46 -9.29
CA LEU A 74 -3.20 -6.83 -10.70
C LEU A 74 -3.86 -8.20 -10.85
N ASP A 75 -4.67 -8.33 -11.88
CA ASP A 75 -5.38 -9.57 -12.18
C ASP A 75 -4.99 -10.04 -13.58
N SER A 76 -5.92 -10.02 -14.53
CA SER A 76 -5.68 -10.56 -15.86
C SER A 76 -4.91 -9.60 -16.77
N SER A 77 -4.08 -10.15 -17.66
CA SER A 77 -3.45 -9.42 -18.77
C SER A 77 -3.72 -10.16 -20.07
N LYS A 78 -3.95 -9.43 -21.17
CA LYS A 78 -3.89 -9.99 -22.53
C LYS A 78 -2.63 -9.47 -23.20
N ILE A 79 -1.85 -10.37 -23.80
CA ILE A 79 -0.59 -10.05 -24.49
C ILE A 79 -0.75 -10.44 -25.95
N ASN A 80 -0.37 -9.57 -26.86
CA ASN A 80 -0.33 -9.83 -28.30
C ASN A 80 1.04 -9.42 -28.85
N LYS A 81 1.73 -10.33 -29.55
CA LYS A 81 3.08 -10.12 -30.11
C LYS A 81 4.07 -9.52 -29.08
N GLY A 82 4.05 -10.02 -27.86
CA GLY A 82 4.92 -9.57 -26.77
C GLY A 82 4.51 -8.27 -26.09
N VAL A 83 3.43 -7.61 -26.52
CA VAL A 83 2.95 -6.37 -25.89
C VAL A 83 1.62 -6.57 -25.18
N VAL A 84 1.50 -6.01 -23.98
CA VAL A 84 0.25 -6.02 -23.21
C VAL A 84 -0.80 -5.20 -23.96
N THR A 85 -1.88 -5.83 -24.41
CA THR A 85 -2.98 -5.12 -25.08
C THR A 85 -4.10 -4.77 -24.10
N HIS A 86 -4.27 -5.56 -23.05
CA HIS A 86 -5.26 -5.30 -22.01
C HIS A 86 -4.67 -5.63 -20.64
N LYS A 87 -5.02 -4.82 -19.65
CA LYS A 87 -4.63 -5.05 -18.26
C LYS A 87 -5.81 -4.79 -17.34
N GLN A 88 -6.10 -5.73 -16.47
CA GLN A 88 -7.17 -5.64 -15.47
C GLN A 88 -6.57 -5.47 -14.08
N CYS A 89 -7.11 -4.48 -13.35
CA CYS A 89 -6.81 -4.22 -11.95
C CYS A 89 -8.11 -4.25 -11.15
N VAL A 90 -8.12 -4.99 -10.05
CA VAL A 90 -9.35 -5.33 -9.33
C VAL A 90 -9.18 -5.09 -7.84
N CYS A 91 -10.28 -4.89 -7.14
CA CYS A 91 -10.26 -4.86 -5.69
C CYS A 91 -9.66 -6.18 -5.14
N SER A 92 -8.83 -6.08 -4.10
CA SER A 92 -8.27 -7.24 -3.39
C SER A 92 -9.34 -8.14 -2.78
N LYS A 93 -10.56 -7.61 -2.55
CA LYS A 93 -11.72 -8.38 -2.09
C LYS A 93 -12.60 -8.94 -3.22
N GLN A 94 -12.16 -8.90 -4.47
CA GLN A 94 -12.88 -9.48 -5.60
C GLN A 94 -12.89 -11.02 -5.54
N GLY A 95 -14.02 -11.58 -6.01
CA GLY A 95 -14.26 -13.01 -6.13
C GLY A 95 -14.65 -13.66 -4.80
N GLU A 96 -14.67 -14.97 -4.78
CA GLU A 96 -15.00 -15.76 -3.60
C GLU A 96 -13.78 -16.53 -3.11
N SER A 97 -13.68 -16.75 -1.80
CA SER A 97 -12.66 -17.64 -1.23
C SER A 97 -13.12 -19.09 -1.35
N LYS A 98 -12.44 -19.89 -2.18
CA LYS A 98 -12.60 -21.36 -2.16
C LYS A 98 -11.91 -21.90 -0.90
N HIS A 99 -12.69 -22.45 0.02
CA HIS A 99 -12.24 -22.89 1.34
C HIS A 99 -11.76 -24.35 1.40
N GLU A 100 -11.33 -24.94 0.29
CA GLU A 100 -10.88 -26.33 0.32
C GLU A 100 -9.38 -26.41 0.67
N GLY A 101 -9.06 -26.86 1.89
CA GLY A 101 -7.78 -27.48 2.22
C GLY A 101 -6.68 -26.64 2.87
N VAL A 102 -6.89 -25.36 3.22
CA VAL A 102 -5.83 -24.54 3.84
C VAL A 102 -5.78 -24.71 5.37
N LYS A 103 -4.77 -25.43 5.88
CA LYS A 103 -4.51 -25.69 7.31
C LYS A 103 -4.30 -24.45 8.21
N ARG A 104 -4.17 -23.25 7.63
CA ARG A 104 -4.08 -21.99 8.39
C ARG A 104 -5.31 -21.14 8.09
N LYS A 105 -6.01 -20.70 9.14
CA LYS A 105 -7.12 -19.72 9.06
C LYS A 105 -6.61 -18.39 8.48
N ARG A 106 -6.46 -18.30 7.16
CA ARG A 106 -6.34 -17.00 6.48
C ARG A 106 -7.71 -16.34 6.61
N ALA A 107 -7.75 -15.09 7.09
CA ALA A 107 -8.97 -14.30 7.08
C ALA A 107 -9.57 -14.32 5.66
N VAL A 108 -10.90 -14.47 5.57
CA VAL A 108 -11.63 -14.38 4.31
C VAL A 108 -11.44 -12.97 3.76
N THR A 109 -10.59 -12.82 2.74
CA THR A 109 -10.31 -11.50 2.17
C THR A 109 -11.23 -11.16 1.00
N ARG A 110 -11.90 -12.14 0.40
CA ARG A 110 -12.69 -11.98 -0.83
C ARG A 110 -14.18 -12.08 -0.52
N VAL A 111 -14.94 -11.04 -0.88
CA VAL A 111 -16.36 -10.83 -0.53
C VAL A 111 -17.24 -10.64 -1.76
N GLY A 112 -16.77 -11.05 -2.95
CA GLY A 112 -17.49 -10.84 -4.20
C GLY A 112 -17.52 -9.38 -4.66
N CYS A 113 -16.53 -8.57 -4.27
CA CYS A 113 -16.43 -7.17 -4.70
C CYS A 113 -16.17 -7.07 -6.22
N GLU A 114 -16.87 -6.20 -6.92
CA GLU A 114 -16.77 -6.07 -8.39
C GLU A 114 -15.98 -4.85 -8.85
N ALA A 115 -15.55 -3.99 -7.92
CA ALA A 115 -14.76 -2.80 -8.22
C ALA A 115 -13.48 -3.16 -8.98
N LYS A 116 -13.29 -2.50 -10.13
CA LYS A 116 -12.19 -2.77 -11.07
C LYS A 116 -11.93 -1.57 -11.98
N VAL A 117 -10.73 -1.54 -12.54
CA VAL A 117 -10.37 -0.70 -13.68
C VAL A 117 -9.68 -1.56 -14.72
N ASN A 118 -10.06 -1.38 -15.98
CA ASN A 118 -9.48 -2.10 -17.09
C ASN A 118 -8.88 -1.13 -18.11
N PHE A 119 -7.63 -1.41 -18.47
CA PHE A 119 -6.87 -0.68 -19.47
C PHE A 119 -6.85 -1.47 -20.77
N ARG A 120 -6.91 -0.76 -21.90
CA ARG A 120 -6.63 -1.30 -23.23
C ARG A 120 -5.63 -0.41 -23.95
N ARG A 121 -4.83 -1.01 -24.82
CA ARG A 121 -3.88 -0.29 -25.66
C ARG A 121 -4.59 0.37 -26.85
N LEU A 122 -4.32 1.65 -27.06
CA LEU A 122 -4.69 2.44 -28.22
C LEU A 122 -3.48 2.56 -29.16
N GLY A 123 -3.57 1.94 -30.34
CA GLY A 123 -2.51 2.02 -31.34
C GLY A 123 -1.15 1.54 -30.83
N THR A 124 -0.12 2.35 -31.07
CA THR A 124 1.28 1.93 -30.89
C THR A 124 1.82 2.17 -29.48
N TRP A 125 1.39 3.20 -28.74
CA TRP A 125 2.02 3.52 -27.45
C TRP A 125 1.05 3.89 -26.33
N GLU A 126 -0.18 4.24 -26.64
CA GLU A 126 -1.10 4.78 -25.64
C GLU A 126 -1.94 3.66 -25.00
N TYR A 127 -2.40 3.92 -23.79
CA TYR A 127 -3.38 3.10 -23.09
C TYR A 127 -4.54 3.96 -22.63
N GLU A 128 -5.74 3.41 -22.65
CA GLU A 128 -6.91 4.06 -22.10
C GLU A 128 -7.64 3.18 -21.10
N ILE A 129 -8.38 3.81 -20.19
CA ILE A 129 -9.36 3.14 -19.35
C ILE A 129 -10.62 2.91 -20.19
N TYR A 130 -10.95 1.65 -20.47
CA TYR A 130 -12.17 1.33 -21.24
C TYR A 130 -13.33 0.86 -20.37
N GLU A 131 -13.04 0.42 -19.14
CA GLU A 131 -14.06 -0.01 -18.19
C GLU A 131 -13.61 0.38 -16.78
N PHE A 132 -14.52 1.00 -16.03
CA PHE A 132 -14.31 1.36 -14.64
C PHE A 132 -15.58 1.05 -13.84
N VAL A 133 -15.43 0.28 -12.76
CA VAL A 133 -16.48 -0.03 -11.80
C VAL A 133 -16.03 0.51 -10.46
N GLU A 134 -16.70 1.56 -10.01
CA GLU A 134 -16.35 2.28 -8.77
C GLU A 134 -16.94 1.62 -7.52
N HIS A 135 -18.11 0.99 -7.62
CA HIS A 135 -18.87 0.53 -6.47
C HIS A 135 -18.25 -0.71 -5.80
N HIS A 136 -18.12 -0.66 -4.47
CA HIS A 136 -17.62 -1.73 -3.62
C HIS A 136 -18.70 -2.31 -2.71
N LYS A 137 -18.69 -3.64 -2.55
CA LYS A 137 -19.58 -4.36 -1.62
C LYS A 137 -19.04 -4.45 -0.19
N HIS A 138 -18.13 -3.55 0.19
CA HIS A 138 -17.50 -3.54 1.51
C HIS A 138 -17.08 -2.13 1.91
N PRO A 139 -16.96 -1.85 3.23
CA PRO A 139 -16.44 -0.57 3.68
C PRO A 139 -14.98 -0.37 3.26
N MET A 140 -14.64 0.90 3.04
CA MET A 140 -13.25 1.34 2.89
C MET A 140 -12.50 1.22 4.22
N VAL A 141 -11.18 1.17 4.12
CA VAL A 141 -10.27 1.15 5.26
C VAL A 141 -10.11 2.57 5.78
N THR A 142 -10.23 2.74 7.09
CA THR A 142 -10.02 4.03 7.74
C THR A 142 -8.53 4.39 7.75
N PRO A 143 -8.15 5.68 7.79
CA PRO A 143 -6.75 6.09 7.89
C PRO A 143 -5.98 5.37 9.01
N ASP A 144 -6.61 5.17 10.17
CA ASP A 144 -6.05 4.42 11.30
C ASP A 144 -5.73 2.96 11.00
N THR A 145 -6.49 2.33 10.10
CA THR A 145 -6.34 0.92 9.74
C THR A 145 -5.60 0.71 8.41
N MET A 146 -5.31 1.79 7.66
CA MET A 146 -4.55 1.74 6.41
C MET A 146 -3.13 1.19 6.62
N ILE A 147 -2.51 1.42 7.78
CA ILE A 147 -1.18 0.88 8.13
C ILE A 147 -1.11 -0.66 8.08
N HIS A 148 -2.25 -1.33 8.21
CA HIS A 148 -2.35 -2.78 8.17
C HIS A 148 -2.56 -3.34 6.75
N LEU A 149 -2.81 -2.49 5.76
CA LEU A 149 -2.89 -2.90 4.36
C LEU A 149 -1.54 -3.38 3.86
N LYS A 150 -1.55 -4.42 3.02
CA LYS A 150 -0.33 -4.94 2.41
C LYS A 150 0.43 -3.90 1.60
N SER A 151 -0.30 -3.02 0.91
CA SER A 151 0.24 -1.92 0.11
C SER A 151 0.90 -0.81 0.95
N SER A 152 0.53 -0.70 2.22
CA SER A 152 1.08 0.31 3.15
C SER A 152 2.31 -0.18 3.92
N ARG A 153 2.56 -1.49 3.93
CA ARG A 153 3.71 -2.09 4.61
C ARG A 153 4.98 -1.88 3.78
N ASN A 154 5.99 -1.25 4.36
CA ASN A 154 7.27 -0.98 3.70
C ASN A 154 8.45 -1.47 4.57
N LEU A 155 9.10 -2.55 4.13
CA LEU A 155 10.37 -3.00 4.70
C LEU A 155 11.52 -2.12 4.22
N ASN A 156 11.73 -1.00 4.91
CA ASN A 156 12.87 -0.12 4.66
C ASN A 156 14.21 -0.77 5.08
N LEU A 157 15.32 -0.08 4.81
CA LEU A 157 16.67 -0.56 5.16
C LEU A 157 16.87 -0.75 6.67
N VAL A 158 16.22 0.06 7.51
CA VAL A 158 16.30 -0.03 8.98
C VAL A 158 15.68 -1.34 9.47
N HIS A 159 14.50 -1.70 8.94
CA HIS A 159 13.87 -3.00 9.22
C HIS A 159 14.81 -4.15 8.87
N LYS A 160 15.34 -4.15 7.65
CA LYS A 160 16.22 -5.22 7.15
C LYS A 160 17.48 -5.34 7.98
N LYS A 161 18.14 -4.21 8.30
CA LYS A 161 19.33 -4.19 9.14
C LYS A 161 19.05 -4.80 10.51
N MET A 162 17.97 -4.36 11.15
CA MET A 162 17.61 -4.87 12.47
C MET A 162 17.23 -6.35 12.46
N ILE A 163 16.54 -6.84 11.42
CA ILE A 163 16.26 -8.27 11.24
C ILE A 163 17.58 -9.06 11.10
N MET A 164 18.51 -8.58 10.27
CA MET A 164 19.81 -9.23 10.06
C MET A 164 20.66 -9.25 11.35
N ASP A 165 20.75 -8.13 12.05
CA ASP A 165 21.52 -8.01 13.29
C ASP A 165 20.94 -8.93 14.38
N ASN A 166 19.61 -8.95 14.52
CA ASN A 166 18.94 -9.82 15.47
C ASN A 166 19.06 -11.32 15.10
N SER A 167 19.10 -11.65 13.81
CA SER A 167 19.35 -13.02 13.37
C SER A 167 20.74 -13.50 13.78
N ARG A 168 21.76 -12.63 13.74
CA ARG A 168 23.14 -12.97 14.15
C ARG A 168 23.25 -13.31 15.64
N ILE A 169 22.38 -12.75 16.46
CA ILE A 169 22.30 -13.01 17.91
C ILE A 169 21.18 -14.00 18.27
N ASN A 170 20.75 -14.83 17.31
CA ASN A 170 19.70 -15.86 17.47
C ASN A 170 18.37 -15.33 18.04
N GLN A 171 18.04 -14.07 17.77
CA GLN A 171 16.75 -13.49 18.13
C GLN A 171 15.76 -13.71 16.99
N GLY A 172 14.75 -14.52 17.26
CA GLY A 172 13.73 -14.86 16.27
C GLY A 172 12.84 -13.67 15.86
N PRO A 173 12.11 -13.79 14.74
CA PRO A 173 11.25 -12.74 14.16
C PRO A 173 10.30 -12.06 15.14
N VAL A 174 9.69 -12.83 16.04
CA VAL A 174 8.73 -12.33 17.04
C VAL A 174 9.39 -11.34 18.01
N LYS A 175 10.59 -11.67 18.49
CA LYS A 175 11.31 -10.82 19.42
C LYS A 175 11.88 -9.60 18.71
N SER A 176 12.38 -9.77 17.48
CA SER A 176 12.82 -8.67 16.62
C SER A 176 11.71 -7.66 16.35
N PHE A 177 10.51 -8.12 16.02
CA PHE A 177 9.34 -7.26 15.79
C PHE A 177 8.93 -6.51 17.06
N ARG A 178 8.91 -7.17 18.22
CA ARG A 178 8.59 -6.54 19.50
C ARG A 178 9.65 -5.48 19.88
N MET A 179 10.93 -5.77 19.66
CA MET A 179 12.00 -4.79 19.87
C MET A 179 11.85 -3.59 18.93
N PHE A 180 11.49 -3.83 17.66
CA PHE A 180 11.32 -2.76 16.68
C PHE A 180 10.20 -1.82 17.08
N LYS A 181 9.06 -2.38 17.54
CA LYS A 181 7.95 -1.62 18.08
C LYS A 181 8.40 -0.69 19.21
N GLU A 182 9.25 -1.13 20.13
CA GLU A 182 9.77 -0.24 21.19
C GLU A 182 10.69 0.84 20.60
N TYR A 183 11.55 0.50 19.64
CA TYR A 183 12.45 1.46 18.96
C TYR A 183 11.67 2.59 18.26
N VAL A 184 10.56 2.28 17.59
CA VAL A 184 9.68 3.26 16.91
C VAL A 184 8.53 3.76 17.79
N ARG A 185 8.51 3.39 19.08
CA ARG A 185 7.54 3.83 20.10
C ARG A 185 6.08 3.48 19.77
N GLY A 186 5.83 2.31 19.19
CA GLY A 186 4.48 1.76 19.04
C GLY A 186 4.23 1.05 17.71
N TYR A 187 3.18 0.22 17.66
CA TYR A 187 2.86 -0.59 16.48
C TYR A 187 2.47 0.25 15.25
N LYS A 188 1.81 1.40 15.47
CA LYS A 188 1.40 2.30 14.38
C LYS A 188 2.60 2.84 13.58
N ASN A 189 3.76 2.94 14.22
CA ASN A 189 4.98 3.51 13.63
C ASN A 189 5.93 2.45 13.05
N VAL A 190 5.59 1.16 13.18
CA VAL A 190 6.43 0.09 12.62
C VAL A 190 6.36 0.12 11.10
N GLY A 191 5.19 0.31 10.51
CA GLY A 191 5.07 0.31 9.03
C GLY A 191 5.35 -1.05 8.39
N ALA A 192 5.40 -2.12 9.19
CA ALA A 192 5.56 -3.51 8.77
C ALA A 192 4.80 -4.42 9.76
N SER A 193 4.57 -5.66 9.37
CA SER A 193 3.92 -6.69 10.18
C SER A 193 4.91 -7.76 10.64
N LEU A 194 4.50 -8.57 11.59
CA LEU A 194 5.29 -9.71 12.06
C LEU A 194 5.66 -10.68 10.93
N GLU A 195 4.77 -10.86 9.95
CA GLU A 195 5.01 -11.68 8.76
C GLU A 195 6.18 -11.16 7.92
N ASP A 196 6.44 -9.86 7.93
CA ASP A 196 7.51 -9.24 7.15
C ASP A 196 8.88 -9.38 7.86
N PHE A 197 8.90 -9.80 9.13
CA PHE A 197 10.10 -10.04 9.93
C PHE A 197 10.55 -11.52 9.92
N LYS A 198 9.76 -12.41 9.32
CA LYS A 198 10.03 -13.86 9.20
C LYS A 198 10.91 -14.15 7.99
#